data_AF-A0A536SUB4-F1
#
_entry.id   AF-A0A536SUB4-F1
#
_cell.length_a   1.000
_cell.length_b   1.000
_cell.length_c   1.000
_cell.angle_alpha   90.00
_cell.angle_beta   90.00
_cell.angle_gamma   90.00
#
_symmetry.space_group_name_H-M   'P 1'
#
loop_
_entity.id
_entity.type
_entity.pdbx_description
1 polymer ?
#
loop_
_entity_poly.entity_id
_entity_poly.type
_entity_poly.pdbx_seq_one_letter_code
_entity_poly.pdbx_strand_id
1 'polypeptide(L)'
;MNGFYNSARTNNSDDPVFADTDAVGVTGSSATMRQTRLGVLVTDPQVLGGSFSGEVDVDFYGGQQPAAGNRTFPLLRLRRALATVQWTHLQLMLGQETALVSDRNPRSLAGVGVPDFSLAGNLWFWIPQARVTAEYGYTVRLAVQAAVLAPIAGTQGLVTTQADSGERTTRPYLEGRVRLGWGPTDDPSEVAIGGHIGWLRGLDSLSGDSLL
;
A
#
# COMPACT_ATOMS: atom_id res chain seq x y z
N MET A 1 6.37 -15.68 -10.92
CA MET A 1 7.31 -16.59 -10.23
C MET A 1 8.57 -15.80 -9.94
N ASN A 2 9.08 -15.81 -8.71
CA ASN A 2 10.32 -15.14 -8.32
C ASN A 2 11.35 -16.20 -7.90
N GLY A 3 12.56 -16.15 -8.46
CA GLY A 3 13.67 -17.02 -8.09
C GLY A 3 14.80 -16.19 -7.49
N PHE A 4 15.41 -16.65 -6.41
CA PHE A 4 16.35 -15.85 -5.62
C PHE A 4 17.51 -16.68 -5.07
N TYR A 5 18.59 -15.98 -4.74
CA TYR A 5 19.73 -16.47 -3.99
C TYR A 5 20.11 -15.42 -2.93
N ASN A 6 20.19 -15.82 -1.67
CA ASN A 6 20.66 -15.00 -0.57
C ASN A 6 22.04 -15.51 -0.13
N SER A 7 23.04 -14.64 -0.16
CA SER A 7 24.40 -14.92 0.32
C SER A 7 24.56 -14.76 1.84
N ALA A 8 23.55 -14.21 2.52
CA ALA A 8 23.52 -14.01 3.96
C ALA A 8 22.06 -14.08 4.48
N ARG A 9 21.90 -14.04 5.80
CA ARG A 9 20.60 -14.08 6.46
C ARG A 9 19.79 -12.80 6.16
N THR A 10 18.50 -12.96 5.86
CA THR A 10 17.57 -11.86 5.60
C THR A 10 16.32 -12.02 6.44
N ASN A 11 15.59 -10.93 6.65
CA ASN A 11 14.30 -10.95 7.33
C ASN A 11 13.24 -11.80 6.61
N ASN A 12 13.36 -11.86 5.28
CA ASN A 12 12.47 -12.60 4.41
C ASN A 12 13.28 -13.13 3.23
N SER A 13 13.25 -14.45 3.02
CA SER A 13 14.10 -15.06 1.99
C SER A 13 13.65 -14.74 0.57
N ASP A 14 12.34 -14.54 0.33
CA ASP A 14 11.77 -14.43 -1.02
C ASP A 14 11.42 -13.00 -1.47
N ASP A 15 11.52 -12.03 -0.56
CA ASP A 15 11.47 -10.59 -0.81
C ASP A 15 12.24 -9.87 0.33
N PRO A 16 13.59 -9.90 0.32
CA PRO A 16 14.39 -9.32 1.40
C PRO A 16 14.20 -7.81 1.50
N VAL A 17 13.83 -7.32 2.69
CA VAL A 17 13.67 -5.88 2.95
C VAL A 17 14.79 -5.32 3.84
N PHE A 18 15.44 -6.18 4.62
CA PHE A 18 16.70 -5.87 5.32
C PHE A 18 17.54 -7.13 5.54
N ALA A 19 18.86 -6.93 5.64
CA ALA A 19 19.79 -7.96 6.09
C ALA A 19 19.63 -8.16 7.61
N ASP A 20 19.56 -9.41 8.05
CA ASP A 20 19.52 -9.75 9.46
C ASP A 20 20.97 -9.87 10.00
N THR A 21 21.12 -10.07 11.30
CA THR A 21 22.40 -10.27 11.99
C THR A 21 23.23 -11.32 11.25
N ASP A 22 24.51 -11.02 11.05
CA ASP A 22 25.46 -11.83 10.28
C ASP A 22 25.77 -13.15 11.01
N ALA A 23 24.84 -14.10 10.89
CA ALA A 23 25.05 -15.47 11.27
C ALA A 23 25.80 -16.15 10.12
N VAL A 24 27.12 -16.30 10.30
CA VAL A 24 28.01 -16.96 9.34
C VAL A 24 27.41 -18.31 8.92
N GLY A 25 27.28 -18.52 7.60
CA GLY A 25 26.84 -19.80 7.00
C GLY A 25 25.37 -19.90 6.60
N VAL A 26 24.54 -18.88 6.84
CA VAL A 26 23.14 -18.88 6.38
C VAL A 26 23.05 -18.32 4.95
N THR A 27 23.13 -19.22 3.96
CA THR A 27 22.92 -18.91 2.53
C THR A 27 21.82 -19.81 1.96
N GLY A 28 21.21 -19.44 0.84
CA GLY A 28 20.26 -20.33 0.17
C GLY A 28 19.67 -19.78 -1.11
N SER A 29 19.28 -20.68 -2.01
CA SER A 29 18.50 -20.38 -3.21
C SER A 29 17.13 -21.05 -3.14
N SER A 30 16.13 -20.39 -3.71
CA SER A 30 14.79 -20.97 -3.86
C SER A 30 13.96 -20.20 -4.89
N ALA A 31 12.71 -20.59 -5.04
CA ALA A 31 11.73 -19.88 -5.85
C ALA A 31 10.35 -19.88 -5.18
N THR A 32 9.55 -18.86 -5.49
CA THR A 32 8.22 -18.65 -4.92
C THR A 32 7.23 -18.17 -5.97
N MET A 33 5.94 -18.40 -5.72
CA MET A 33 4.82 -17.82 -6.48
C MET A 33 3.91 -16.96 -5.61
N ARG A 34 4.32 -16.62 -4.38
CA ARG A 34 3.49 -15.87 -3.43
C ARG A 34 3.09 -14.47 -3.90
N GLN A 35 3.95 -13.82 -4.68
CA GLN A 35 3.68 -12.50 -5.25
C GLN A 35 2.76 -12.56 -6.49
N THR A 36 2.13 -13.71 -6.78
CA THR A 36 1.14 -13.83 -7.87
C THR A 36 -0.06 -12.95 -7.55
N ARG A 37 -0.47 -12.13 -8.52
CA ARG A 37 -1.59 -11.19 -8.40
C ARG A 37 -2.78 -11.65 -9.22
N LEU A 38 -3.97 -11.48 -8.65
CA LEU A 38 -5.24 -11.67 -9.34
C LEU A 38 -6.04 -10.37 -9.20
N GLY A 39 -6.55 -9.88 -10.33
CA GLY A 39 -7.28 -8.62 -10.39
C GLY A 39 -8.61 -8.76 -11.11
N VAL A 40 -9.61 -8.03 -10.64
CA VAL A 40 -10.90 -7.84 -11.32
C VAL A 40 -11.08 -6.35 -11.56
N LEU A 41 -11.37 -5.99 -12.81
CA LEU A 41 -11.69 -4.61 -13.20
C LEU A 41 -13.11 -4.57 -13.74
N VAL A 42 -13.84 -3.53 -13.34
CA VAL A 42 -15.19 -3.22 -13.82
C VAL A 42 -15.20 -1.79 -14.31
N THR A 43 -15.74 -1.53 -15.48
CA THR A 43 -15.89 -0.17 -16.01
C THR A 43 -17.32 0.03 -16.50
N ASP A 44 -17.83 1.24 -16.29
CA ASP A 44 -19.13 1.66 -16.81
C ASP A 44 -19.02 3.13 -17.22
N PRO A 45 -19.37 3.51 -18.46
CA PRO A 45 -19.22 4.89 -18.93
C PRO A 45 -20.21 5.88 -18.29
N GLN A 46 -21.28 5.41 -17.62
CA GLN A 46 -22.37 6.27 -17.18
C GLN A 46 -22.92 5.90 -15.79
N VAL A 47 -22.18 6.29 -14.76
CA VAL A 47 -22.61 6.20 -13.36
C VAL A 47 -22.60 7.59 -12.75
N LEU A 48 -23.74 8.05 -12.22
CA LEU A 48 -23.89 9.39 -11.62
C LEU A 48 -23.44 10.54 -12.56
N GLY A 49 -23.57 10.35 -13.88
CA GLY A 49 -23.15 11.33 -14.88
C GLY A 49 -21.63 11.40 -15.13
N GLY A 50 -20.85 10.47 -14.58
CA GLY A 50 -19.41 10.33 -14.84
C GLY A 50 -19.06 8.91 -15.29
N SER A 51 -17.80 8.71 -15.70
CA SER A 51 -17.27 7.38 -15.97
C SER A 51 -16.86 6.69 -14.67
N PHE A 52 -17.21 5.42 -14.54
CA PHE A 52 -16.93 4.59 -13.39
C PHE A 52 -15.86 3.56 -13.69
N SER A 53 -14.98 3.35 -12.71
CA SER A 53 -14.05 2.22 -12.67
C SER A 53 -13.99 1.62 -11.27
N GLY A 54 -14.11 0.30 -11.19
CA GLY A 54 -13.90 -0.49 -9.99
C GLY A 54 -12.71 -1.44 -10.17
N GLU A 55 -11.91 -1.61 -9.13
CA GLU A 55 -10.78 -2.53 -9.12
C GLU A 55 -10.73 -3.30 -7.80
N VAL A 56 -10.48 -4.61 -7.89
CA VAL A 56 -10.06 -5.46 -6.77
C VAL A 56 -8.77 -6.15 -7.19
N ASP A 57 -7.72 -6.04 -6.38
CA ASP A 57 -6.40 -6.64 -6.61
C ASP A 57 -5.94 -7.37 -5.35
N VAL A 58 -5.64 -8.66 -5.50
CA VAL A 58 -5.20 -9.55 -4.42
C VAL A 58 -3.89 -10.23 -4.76
N ASP A 59 -3.12 -10.63 -3.75
CA ASP A 59 -1.96 -11.52 -3.90
C ASP A 59 -1.90 -12.61 -2.83
N PHE A 60 -0.99 -13.57 -2.97
CA PHE A 60 -0.75 -14.62 -1.96
C PHE A 60 0.40 -14.24 -1.02
N TYR A 61 0.58 -12.94 -0.77
CA TYR A 61 1.67 -12.35 0.00
C TYR A 61 1.19 -11.74 1.33
N GLY A 62 0.08 -12.24 1.89
CA GLY A 62 -0.54 -11.77 3.13
C GLY A 62 0.14 -12.18 4.43
N GLY A 63 1.27 -12.87 4.33
CA GLY A 63 1.97 -13.45 5.45
C GLY A 63 2.27 -14.93 5.21
N GLN A 64 2.89 -15.53 6.23
CA GLN A 64 3.26 -16.94 6.24
C GLN A 64 2.87 -17.54 7.58
N GLN A 65 2.04 -18.57 7.54
CA GLN A 65 1.74 -19.38 8.72
C GLN A 65 2.69 -20.59 8.74
N PRO A 66 3.46 -20.79 9.82
CA PRO A 66 4.24 -22.01 10.01
C PRO A 66 3.32 -23.23 10.01
N ALA A 67 3.72 -24.31 9.35
CA ALA A 67 2.98 -25.56 9.35
C ALA A 67 3.93 -26.76 9.38
N ALA A 68 3.63 -27.76 10.21
CA ALA A 68 4.43 -28.98 10.29
C ALA A 68 4.51 -29.66 8.91
N GLY A 69 5.73 -29.92 8.43
CA GLY A 69 5.98 -30.60 7.16
C GLY A 69 5.93 -29.71 5.91
N ASN A 70 5.60 -28.42 6.01
CA ASN A 70 5.61 -27.48 4.90
C ASN A 70 6.52 -26.27 5.19
N ARG A 71 7.12 -25.68 4.16
CA ARG A 71 7.98 -24.49 4.34
C ARG A 71 7.20 -23.33 4.97
N THR A 72 6.02 -22.99 4.43
CA THR A 72 5.03 -22.01 4.95
C THR A 72 3.75 -22.08 4.11
N PHE A 73 2.55 -21.85 4.68
CA PHE A 73 1.34 -21.61 3.86
C PHE A 73 1.23 -20.13 3.49
N PRO A 74 1.05 -19.79 2.20
CA PRO A 74 0.86 -18.40 1.80
C PRO A 74 -0.57 -17.94 2.09
N LEU A 75 -0.70 -16.76 2.70
CA LEU A 75 -2.00 -16.14 2.98
C LEU A 75 -2.40 -15.21 1.84
N LEU A 76 -3.69 -15.22 1.49
CA LEU A 76 -4.25 -14.24 0.57
C LEU A 76 -4.28 -12.86 1.22
N ARG A 77 -3.88 -11.82 0.49
CA ARG A 77 -3.94 -10.41 0.90
C ARG A 77 -4.74 -9.61 -0.09
N LEU A 78 -5.62 -8.76 0.44
CA LEU A 78 -6.24 -7.69 -0.33
C LEU A 78 -5.27 -6.52 -0.41
N ARG A 79 -4.83 -6.18 -1.62
CA ARG A 79 -3.96 -5.02 -1.87
C ARG A 79 -4.84 -3.79 -2.10
N ARG A 80 -5.61 -3.81 -3.18
CA ARG A 80 -6.46 -2.69 -3.61
C ARG A 80 -7.89 -3.15 -3.73
N ALA A 81 -8.81 -2.30 -3.30
CA ALA A 81 -10.24 -2.47 -3.51
C ALA A 81 -10.86 -1.10 -3.59
N LEU A 82 -11.09 -0.59 -4.80
CA LEU A 82 -11.48 0.80 -5.00
C LEU A 82 -12.57 0.93 -6.06
N ALA A 83 -13.37 1.98 -5.90
CA ALA A 83 -14.38 2.44 -6.81
C ALA A 83 -14.12 3.92 -7.10
N THR A 84 -14.11 4.29 -8.36
CA THR A 84 -13.82 5.64 -8.84
C THR A 84 -14.94 6.10 -9.75
N VAL A 85 -15.41 7.33 -9.55
CA VAL A 85 -16.27 8.05 -10.49
C VAL A 85 -15.54 9.30 -10.95
N GLN A 86 -15.46 9.49 -12.26
CA GLN A 86 -14.73 10.55 -12.92
C GLN A 86 -15.68 11.39 -13.77
N TRP A 87 -15.72 12.69 -13.49
CA TRP A 87 -16.33 13.73 -14.30
C TRP A 87 -15.24 14.57 -14.98
N THR A 88 -15.65 15.55 -15.79
CA THR A 88 -14.74 16.40 -16.58
C THR A 88 -13.64 17.07 -15.77
N HIS A 89 -13.95 17.54 -14.56
CA HIS A 89 -13.00 18.27 -13.70
C HIS A 89 -12.91 17.72 -12.27
N LEU A 90 -13.65 16.65 -11.99
CA LEU A 90 -13.78 16.10 -10.64
C LEU A 90 -13.64 14.59 -10.69
N GLN A 91 -13.01 14.03 -9.68
CA GLN A 91 -12.91 12.61 -9.46
C GLN A 91 -13.21 12.32 -7.99
N LEU A 92 -14.00 11.29 -7.74
CA LEU A 92 -14.22 10.73 -6.42
C LEU A 92 -13.74 9.28 -6.42
N MET A 93 -12.91 8.92 -5.45
CA MET A 93 -12.45 7.55 -5.22
C MET A 93 -12.79 7.12 -3.79
N LEU A 94 -13.32 5.91 -3.64
CA LEU A 94 -13.64 5.28 -2.37
C LEU A 94 -13.02 3.89 -2.35
N GLY A 95 -12.37 3.52 -1.25
CA GLY A 95 -11.83 2.18 -1.06
C GLY A 95 -10.41 2.17 -0.50
N GLN A 96 -9.72 1.05 -0.65
CA GLN A 96 -8.39 0.82 -0.10
C GLN A 96 -7.31 1.04 -1.17
N GLU A 97 -6.42 2.01 -0.93
CA GLU A 97 -5.32 2.42 -1.81
C GLU A 97 -4.15 3.00 -1.00
N THR A 98 -2.97 3.17 -1.62
CA THR A 98 -1.85 3.90 -1.03
C THR A 98 -2.21 5.33 -0.65
N ALA A 99 -1.53 5.87 0.37
CA ALA A 99 -1.71 7.24 0.84
C ALA A 99 -1.57 8.26 -0.31
N LEU A 100 -2.39 9.32 -0.30
CA LEU A 100 -2.41 10.38 -1.32
C LEU A 100 -1.07 11.09 -1.42
N VAL A 101 -0.40 11.31 -0.28
CA VAL A 101 0.93 11.94 -0.24
C VAL A 101 2.05 11.06 -0.79
N SER A 102 1.79 9.76 -0.99
CA SER A 102 2.76 8.75 -1.48
C SER A 102 2.17 7.92 -2.64
N ASP A 103 1.50 8.61 -3.56
CA ASP A 103 0.81 8.02 -4.70
C ASP A 103 1.79 7.34 -5.70
N ARG A 104 3.05 7.79 -5.71
CA ARG A 104 4.11 7.25 -6.57
C ARG A 104 5.02 6.34 -5.75
N ASN A 105 4.81 5.04 -5.90
CA ASN A 105 5.66 4.02 -5.30
C ASN A 105 6.67 3.48 -6.32
N PRO A 106 7.95 3.31 -5.97
CA PRO A 106 8.90 2.60 -6.81
C PRO A 106 8.41 1.16 -7.02
N ARG A 107 8.57 0.64 -8.24
CA ARG A 107 8.16 -0.72 -8.60
C ARG A 107 9.34 -1.46 -9.21
N SER A 108 9.58 -2.68 -8.73
CA SER A 108 10.53 -3.61 -9.31
C SER A 108 9.81 -4.89 -9.74
N LEU A 109 10.33 -5.56 -10.78
CA LEU A 109 9.84 -6.88 -11.18
C LEU A 109 10.23 -7.97 -10.17
N ALA A 110 11.25 -7.72 -9.33
CA ALA A 110 11.71 -8.64 -8.29
C ALA A 110 10.93 -8.50 -6.96
N GLY A 111 10.35 -7.32 -6.71
CA GLY A 111 9.60 -6.96 -5.50
C GLY A 111 8.25 -6.36 -5.85
N VAL A 112 7.26 -7.22 -6.09
CA VAL A 112 5.86 -6.84 -6.35
C VAL A 112 5.04 -6.93 -5.06
N GLY A 113 5.40 -7.86 -4.17
CA GLY A 113 4.75 -8.10 -2.88
C GLY A 113 4.82 -6.89 -1.97
N VAL A 114 6.01 -6.32 -1.77
CA VAL A 114 6.21 -5.09 -1.02
C VAL A 114 6.92 -4.08 -1.91
N PRO A 115 6.51 -2.79 -1.94
CA PRO A 115 7.23 -1.78 -2.70
C PRO A 115 8.67 -1.61 -2.20
N ASP A 116 9.59 -1.29 -3.12
CA ASP A 116 10.96 -0.97 -2.75
C ASP A 116 10.97 0.24 -1.79
N PHE A 117 11.97 0.27 -0.89
CA PHE A 117 12.12 1.31 0.14
C PHE A 117 10.98 1.41 1.16
N SER A 118 10.13 0.38 1.28
CA SER A 118 9.08 0.27 2.30
C SER A 118 9.55 0.49 3.74
N LEU A 119 10.81 0.16 4.07
CA LEU A 119 11.42 0.41 5.37
C LEU A 119 12.33 1.66 5.41
N ALA A 120 12.49 2.36 4.29
CA ALA A 120 13.29 3.59 4.19
C ALA A 120 12.41 4.86 4.11
N GLY A 121 11.18 4.79 4.63
CA GLY A 121 10.25 5.92 4.71
C GLY A 121 9.24 6.01 3.56
N ASN A 122 9.16 5.02 2.67
CA ASN A 122 8.10 4.95 1.67
C ASN A 122 6.76 4.61 2.35
N LEU A 123 5.73 5.45 2.20
CA LEU A 123 4.39 5.20 2.74
C LEU A 123 3.62 4.31 1.75
N TRP A 124 3.70 3.00 1.97
CA TRP A 124 3.27 1.99 1.00
C TRP A 124 2.00 1.22 1.39
N PHE A 125 1.47 1.46 2.60
CA PHE A 125 0.28 0.77 3.06
C PHE A 125 -0.93 1.14 2.21
N TRP A 126 -1.72 0.13 1.86
CA TRP A 126 -3.05 0.35 1.33
C TRP A 126 -4.02 0.55 2.49
N ILE A 127 -4.57 1.76 2.57
CA ILE A 127 -5.39 2.20 3.67
C ILE A 127 -6.79 2.50 3.11
N PRO A 128 -7.87 2.06 3.78
CA PRO A 128 -9.21 2.50 3.44
C PRO A 128 -9.30 4.03 3.48
N GLN A 129 -9.74 4.62 2.38
CA GLN A 129 -9.79 6.06 2.19
C GLN A 129 -10.93 6.50 1.26
N ALA A 130 -11.30 7.77 1.39
CA ALA A 130 -12.09 8.49 0.41
C ALA A 130 -11.28 9.68 -0.09
N ARG A 131 -11.17 9.84 -1.40
CA ARG A 131 -10.34 10.85 -2.05
C ARG A 131 -11.15 11.62 -3.07
N VAL A 132 -11.00 12.94 -3.04
CA VAL A 132 -11.52 13.83 -4.08
C VAL A 132 -10.36 14.49 -4.80
N THR A 133 -10.42 14.53 -6.12
CA THR A 133 -9.47 15.26 -6.97
C THR A 133 -10.25 16.23 -7.83
N ALA A 134 -9.90 17.51 -7.78
CA ALA A 134 -10.32 18.49 -8.75
C ALA A 134 -9.13 18.82 -9.67
N GLU A 135 -9.29 18.67 -10.98
CA GLU A 135 -8.25 18.96 -11.96
C GLU A 135 -8.76 19.91 -13.04
N TYR A 136 -7.94 20.92 -13.36
CA TYR A 136 -8.24 21.90 -14.40
C TYR A 136 -7.02 22.19 -15.27
N GLY A 137 -7.26 22.48 -16.54
CA GLY A 137 -6.24 22.80 -17.53
C GLY A 137 -6.10 21.74 -18.62
N TYR A 138 -5.24 22.03 -19.60
CA TYR A 138 -5.02 21.18 -20.78
C TYR A 138 -3.53 20.87 -20.95
N THR A 139 -2.73 21.88 -21.33
CA THR A 139 -1.27 21.76 -21.48
C THR A 139 -0.57 21.68 -20.12
N VAL A 140 -0.98 22.55 -19.21
CA VAL A 140 -0.58 22.56 -17.80
C VAL A 140 -1.82 22.25 -16.99
N ARG A 141 -1.73 21.24 -16.13
CA ARG A 141 -2.85 20.68 -15.38
C ARG A 141 -2.60 20.89 -13.91
N LEU A 142 -3.45 21.70 -13.28
CA LEU A 142 -3.43 21.90 -11.84
C LEU A 142 -4.45 20.96 -11.21
N ALA A 143 -4.00 20.11 -10.31
CA ALA A 143 -4.84 19.25 -9.52
C ALA A 143 -4.74 19.62 -8.02
N VAL A 144 -5.90 19.71 -7.37
CA VAL A 144 -6.04 19.84 -5.93
C VAL A 144 -6.75 18.59 -5.42
N GLN A 145 -6.14 17.94 -4.45
CA GLN A 145 -6.58 16.65 -3.95
C GLN A 145 -6.71 16.70 -2.42
N ALA A 146 -7.74 16.04 -1.92
CA ALA A 146 -7.95 15.84 -0.49
C ALA A 146 -8.39 14.40 -0.24
N ALA A 147 -7.93 13.81 0.86
CA ALA A 147 -8.34 12.49 1.28
C ALA A 147 -8.60 12.41 2.78
N VAL A 148 -9.56 11.57 3.13
CA VAL A 148 -9.77 11.10 4.50
C VAL A 148 -9.42 9.61 4.54
N LEU A 149 -8.61 9.19 5.51
CA LEU A 149 -8.09 7.83 5.59
C LEU A 149 -8.41 7.21 6.95
N ALA A 150 -8.50 5.88 6.99
CA ALA A 150 -8.63 5.14 8.24
C ALA A 150 -7.42 5.42 9.16
N PRO A 151 -7.64 5.68 10.46
CA PRO A 151 -6.57 6.06 11.37
C PRO A 151 -5.85 4.82 11.90
N ILE A 152 -4.82 4.35 11.18
CA ILE A 152 -4.01 3.19 11.56
C ILE A 152 -2.62 3.67 11.97
N ALA A 153 -2.13 3.26 13.14
CA ALA A 153 -0.83 3.69 13.67
C ALA A 153 0.01 2.55 14.26
N GLY A 154 -0.64 1.47 14.72
CA GLY A 154 0.00 0.43 15.53
C GLY A 154 0.19 -0.90 14.82
N THR A 155 1.12 -1.69 15.34
CA THR A 155 1.21 -3.12 15.02
C THR A 155 0.20 -3.90 15.87
N GLN A 156 -0.37 -4.94 15.28
CA GLN A 156 -1.39 -5.78 15.92
C GLN A 156 -0.82 -7.16 16.28
N GLY A 157 -1.39 -7.80 17.31
CA GLY A 157 -1.09 -9.19 17.63
C GLY A 157 -1.57 -10.14 16.53
N LEU A 158 -1.00 -11.35 16.48
CA LEU A 158 -1.31 -12.34 15.43
C LEU A 158 -2.76 -12.86 15.46
N VAL A 159 -3.40 -12.84 16.63
CA VAL A 159 -4.74 -13.43 16.86
C VAL A 159 -5.66 -12.45 17.59
N THR A 160 -5.17 -11.87 18.68
CA THR A 160 -5.92 -10.87 19.45
C THR A 160 -5.56 -9.48 18.95
N THR A 161 -6.51 -8.82 18.28
CA THR A 161 -6.38 -7.45 17.81
C THR A 161 -7.15 -6.50 18.74
N GLN A 162 -6.68 -5.26 18.86
CA GLN A 162 -7.27 -4.20 19.68
C GLN A 162 -7.18 -2.85 18.97
N ALA A 163 -8.05 -1.91 19.32
CA ALA A 163 -7.98 -0.56 18.75
C ALA A 163 -6.62 0.08 19.04
N ASP A 164 -5.88 0.44 17.98
CA ASP A 164 -4.57 1.10 18.09
C ASP A 164 -4.69 2.58 18.48
N SER A 165 -3.56 3.27 18.63
CA SER A 165 -3.54 4.68 19.04
C SER A 165 -4.24 5.61 18.05
N GLY A 166 -4.24 5.32 16.75
CA GLY A 166 -5.01 6.04 15.74
C GLY A 166 -6.50 5.75 15.87
N GLU A 167 -6.89 4.48 15.94
CA GLU A 167 -8.28 4.04 16.02
C GLU A 167 -8.98 4.56 17.29
N ARG A 168 -8.28 4.58 18.43
CA ARG A 168 -8.78 5.13 19.71
C ARG A 168 -9.11 6.63 19.66
N THR A 169 -8.63 7.35 18.65
CA THR A 169 -8.95 8.77 18.47
C THR A 169 -10.33 9.00 17.89
N THR A 170 -10.92 7.98 17.24
CA THR A 170 -12.16 8.06 16.46
C THR A 170 -12.16 9.21 15.45
N ARG A 171 -10.98 9.61 14.96
CA ARG A 171 -10.80 10.67 13.97
C ARG A 171 -10.07 10.08 12.75
N PRO A 172 -10.57 10.29 11.52
CA PRO A 172 -9.85 9.84 10.33
C PRO A 172 -8.57 10.64 10.17
N TYR A 173 -7.56 10.11 9.49
CA TYR A 173 -6.45 10.91 9.01
C TYR A 173 -6.87 11.80 7.85
N LEU A 174 -6.22 12.95 7.71
CA LEU A 174 -6.46 13.87 6.60
C LEU A 174 -5.18 14.06 5.79
N GLU A 175 -5.33 14.02 4.47
CA GLU A 175 -4.26 14.31 3.54
C GLU A 175 -4.69 15.35 2.51
N GLY A 176 -3.75 16.21 2.12
CA GLY A 176 -3.92 17.18 1.06
C GLY A 176 -2.73 17.14 0.12
N ARG A 177 -2.99 17.30 -1.18
CA ARG A 177 -1.94 17.35 -2.20
C ARG A 177 -2.31 18.34 -3.30
N VAL A 178 -1.34 19.14 -3.72
CA VAL A 178 -1.42 20.00 -4.89
C VAL A 178 -0.39 19.49 -5.90
N ARG A 179 -0.84 19.27 -7.14
CA ARG A 179 -0.02 18.72 -8.22
C ARG A 179 -0.12 19.62 -9.45
N LEU A 180 1.02 19.90 -10.05
CA LEU A 180 1.14 20.53 -11.35
C LEU A 180 1.72 19.50 -12.33
N GLY A 181 0.96 19.16 -13.37
CA GLY A 181 1.36 18.21 -14.39
C GLY A 181 1.44 18.83 -15.78
N TRP A 182 2.30 18.28 -16.64
CA TRP A 182 2.44 18.66 -18.04
C TRP A 182 2.89 17.47 -18.90
N GLY A 183 2.78 17.60 -20.21
CA GLY A 183 3.14 16.55 -21.16
C GLY A 183 1.97 15.62 -21.52
N PRO A 184 2.26 14.44 -22.10
CA PRO A 184 1.25 13.46 -22.50
C PRO A 184 0.39 13.00 -21.32
N THR A 185 -0.88 12.67 -21.58
CA THR A 185 -1.79 12.13 -20.54
C THR A 185 -1.32 10.81 -19.97
N ASP A 186 -0.69 9.99 -20.80
CA ASP A 186 -0.42 8.58 -20.48
C ASP A 186 0.88 8.44 -19.68
N ASP A 187 1.77 9.42 -19.78
CA ASP A 187 3.02 9.53 -19.02
C ASP A 187 3.34 11.01 -18.73
N PRO A 188 2.59 11.66 -17.83
CA PRO A 188 2.77 13.06 -17.53
C PRO A 188 3.99 13.28 -16.65
N SER A 189 4.74 14.36 -16.93
CA SER A 189 5.67 14.92 -15.96
C SER A 189 4.89 15.69 -14.90
N GLU A 190 5.26 15.54 -13.62
CA GLU A 190 4.55 16.21 -12.53
C GLU A 190 5.50 16.69 -11.43
N VAL A 191 5.09 17.79 -10.79
CA VAL A 191 5.61 18.22 -9.48
C VAL A 191 4.43 18.33 -8.54
N ALA A 192 4.58 17.81 -7.32
CA ALA A 192 3.53 17.87 -6.33
C ALA A 192 4.10 18.15 -4.93
N ILE A 193 3.28 18.82 -4.11
CA ILE A 193 3.50 18.98 -2.69
C ILE A 193 2.28 18.47 -1.96
N GLY A 194 2.49 17.73 -0.87
CA GLY A 194 1.41 17.18 -0.07
C GLY A 194 1.77 17.12 1.41
N GLY A 195 0.75 16.95 2.23
CA GLY A 195 0.88 16.84 3.68
C GLY A 195 -0.15 15.91 4.27
N HIS A 196 0.20 15.36 5.43
CA HIS A 196 -0.61 14.43 6.21
C HIS A 196 -0.78 14.98 7.63
N ILE A 197 -1.98 14.84 8.18
CA ILE A 197 -2.25 15.06 9.60
C ILE A 197 -3.05 13.90 10.17
N GLY A 198 -2.56 13.40 11.30
CA GLY A 198 -3.18 12.33 12.06
C GLY A 198 -3.26 12.66 13.53
N TRP A 199 -4.04 11.87 14.26
CA TRP A 199 -4.22 11.99 15.70
C TRP A 199 -3.87 10.66 16.34
N LEU A 200 -3.30 10.70 17.54
CA LEU A 200 -2.98 9.51 18.32
C LEU A 200 -3.53 9.68 19.75
N ARG A 201 -4.09 8.60 20.31
CA ARG A 201 -4.60 8.55 21.68
C ARG A 201 -3.98 7.38 22.44
N GLY A 202 -3.12 7.73 23.40
CA GLY A 202 -2.34 6.77 24.17
C GLY A 202 -1.11 6.29 23.40
N LEU A 203 -0.20 5.62 24.11
CA LEU A 203 0.95 4.96 23.52
C LEU A 203 0.52 3.56 23.08
N ASP A 204 0.93 3.14 21.88
CA ASP A 204 0.88 1.73 21.53
C ASP A 204 2.00 1.02 22.28
N SER A 205 1.65 0.01 23.06
CA SER A 205 2.64 -0.79 23.75
C SER A 205 3.42 -1.59 22.71
N LEU A 206 4.67 -1.20 22.45
CA LEU A 206 5.69 -2.06 21.85
C LEU A 206 6.12 -3.18 22.82
N SER A 207 5.19 -3.71 23.64
CA SER A 207 5.49 -4.81 24.56
C SER A 207 5.68 -6.06 23.71
N GLY A 208 6.94 -6.28 23.33
CA GLY A 208 7.44 -7.57 22.93
C GLY A 208 7.17 -8.57 24.05
N ASP A 209 6.21 -9.45 23.81
CA ASP A 209 6.11 -10.77 24.43
C ASP A 209 6.24 -11.82 23.33
N SER A 210 7.33 -11.74 22.57
CA SER A 210 7.83 -12.85 21.75
C SER A 210 9.34 -13.02 21.97
N LEU A 211 9.70 -13.20 23.24
CA LEU A 211 10.85 -14.00 23.65
C LEU A 211 10.34 -15.19 24.47
N LEU A 212 9.77 -16.17 23.77
CA LEU A 212 9.85 -17.60 24.11
C LEU A 212 9.93 -18.40 22.80
#